data_AF-A0A9W4UWK5-F1
#
_entry.id   AF-A0A9W4UWK5-F1
#
_cell.length_a   1.000
_cell.length_b   1.000
_cell.length_c   1.000
_cell.angle_alpha   90.00
_cell.angle_beta   90.00
_cell.angle_gamma   90.00
#
_symmetry.space_group_name_H-M   'P 1'
#
loop_
_entity.id
_entity.type
_entity.pdbx_description
1 polymer ?
#
loop_
_entity_poly.entity_id
_entity_poly.type
_entity_poly.pdbx_seq_one_letter_code
_entity_poly.pdbx_strand_id
1 'polypeptide(L)'
;MPLVNESYDSLPYVDTPPTQQSLTAAQTLINQDIQQAGVDTQHIHPALIPATSYTPTFSQAVETEHARLQADPASKLSAIDLTRYEDFEAPPTTSPTSDEDRPELLAQWSAALKKAYTSSEYVHARSAELSLLEKFGKNSWLVGNSQLEDVLKAIETELADVRRQHEEVEALRRQQQESVHGEIKTLEDTWKKGVGRVLETEVAAEGLKQQILEARRAGAV
;
A
#
# COMPACT_ATOMS: atom_id res chain seq x y z
N MET A 1 -4.03 31.34 31.90
CA MET A 1 -2.81 30.67 31.42
C MET A 1 -3.18 29.21 31.22
N PRO A 2 -3.39 28.74 29.98
CA PRO A 2 -3.63 27.31 29.78
C PRO A 2 -2.36 26.56 30.19
N LEU A 3 -2.50 25.53 31.03
CA LEU A 3 -1.44 24.70 31.61
C LEU A 3 -0.93 23.61 30.64
N VAL A 4 -1.16 23.78 29.33
CA VAL A 4 -0.68 22.82 28.33
C VAL A 4 0.71 23.27 27.91
N ASN A 5 1.73 22.79 28.63
CA ASN A 5 3.15 22.88 28.26
C ASN A 5 3.54 21.85 27.19
N GLU A 6 2.58 21.14 26.60
CA GLU A 6 2.84 20.16 25.56
C GLU A 6 3.13 20.88 24.24
N SER A 7 4.42 21.03 23.94
CA SER A 7 4.91 21.37 22.61
C SER A 7 5.07 20.08 21.82
N TYR A 8 4.31 19.94 20.73
CA TYR A 8 4.47 18.85 19.76
C TYR A 8 5.42 19.23 18.62
N ASP A 9 6.21 20.30 18.81
CA ASP A 9 7.04 20.82 17.73
C ASP A 9 8.28 19.95 17.53
N SER A 10 8.40 19.42 16.32
CA SER A 10 9.60 18.76 15.80
C SER A 10 9.86 19.38 14.44
N LEU A 11 11.09 19.88 14.26
CA LEU A 11 11.47 20.67 13.10
C LEU A 11 12.48 19.91 12.23
N PRO A 12 12.07 18.91 11.41
CA PRO A 12 12.98 18.08 10.62
C PRO A 12 14.04 18.80 9.77
N TYR A 13 13.80 20.05 9.32
CA TYR A 13 14.78 20.81 8.54
C TYR A 13 15.76 21.62 9.40
N VAL A 14 15.48 21.77 10.70
CA VAL A 14 16.29 22.51 11.67
C VAL A 14 16.97 21.59 12.65
N ASP A 15 16.24 20.60 13.17
CA ASP A 15 16.71 19.64 14.14
C ASP A 15 17.72 18.69 13.53
N THR A 16 18.71 18.29 14.34
CA THR A 16 19.63 17.23 13.94
C THR A 16 18.87 15.91 13.89
N PRO A 17 18.98 15.13 12.79
CA PRO A 17 18.32 13.83 12.71
C PRO A 17 18.70 12.94 13.90
N PRO A 18 17.73 12.28 14.56
CA PRO A 18 18.02 11.46 15.72
C PRO A 18 18.90 10.27 15.33
N THR A 19 19.85 9.93 16.20
CA THR A 19 20.69 8.75 16.00
C THR A 19 19.86 7.48 16.16
N GLN A 20 20.33 6.36 15.58
CA GLN A 20 19.65 5.07 15.73
C GLN A 20 19.48 4.67 17.21
N GLN A 21 20.46 4.98 18.06
CA GLN A 21 20.39 4.71 19.50
C GLN A 21 19.28 5.53 20.17
N SER A 22 19.18 6.82 19.84
CA SER A 22 18.11 7.70 20.31
C SER A 22 16.73 7.20 19.87
N LEU A 23 16.59 6.73 18.63
CA LEU A 23 15.35 6.15 18.13
C LEU A 23 14.96 4.88 18.91
N THR A 24 15.90 3.97 19.15
CA THR A 24 15.62 2.76 19.94
C THR A 24 15.25 3.07 21.39
N ALA A 25 15.87 4.09 21.98
CA ALA A 25 15.52 4.55 23.33
C ALA A 25 14.11 5.16 23.36
N ALA A 26 13.77 6.03 22.39
CA ALA A 26 12.44 6.61 22.26
C ALA A 26 11.36 5.53 22.06
N GLN A 27 11.60 4.54 21.19
CA GLN A 27 10.70 3.41 20.99
C GLN A 27 10.51 2.59 22.27
N THR A 28 11.57 2.40 23.05
CA THR A 28 11.50 1.68 24.33
C THR A 28 10.60 2.43 25.33
N LEU A 29 10.75 3.75 25.44
CA LEU A 29 9.90 4.59 26.29
C LEU A 29 8.44 4.56 25.84
N ILE A 30 8.19 4.71 24.53
CA ILE A 30 6.83 4.62 23.96
C ILE A 30 6.19 3.26 24.31
N ASN A 31 6.92 2.16 24.16
CA ASN A 31 6.41 0.83 24.50
C ASN A 31 6.12 0.68 26.00
N GLN A 32 6.94 1.27 26.86
CA GLN A 32 6.69 1.28 28.31
C GLN A 32 5.44 2.09 28.66
N ASP A 33 5.25 3.26 28.06
CA ASP A 33 4.07 4.10 28.28
C ASP A 33 2.79 3.40 27.82
N ILE A 34 2.83 2.73 26.65
CA ILE A 34 1.71 1.92 26.15
C ILE A 34 1.36 0.80 27.15
N GLN A 35 2.36 0.09 27.66
CA GLN A 35 2.17 -0.98 28.65
C GLN A 35 1.59 -0.43 29.97
N GLN A 36 2.10 0.70 30.46
CA GLN A 36 1.62 1.34 31.69
C GLN A 36 0.19 1.87 31.55
N ALA A 37 -0.16 2.40 30.38
CA ALA A 37 -1.51 2.84 30.07
C ALA A 37 -2.52 1.68 29.94
N GLY A 38 -2.05 0.43 29.99
CA GLY A 38 -2.89 -0.76 29.84
C GLY A 38 -3.51 -0.88 28.44
N VAL A 39 -2.92 -0.21 27.44
CA VAL A 39 -3.39 -0.26 26.06
C VAL A 39 -2.94 -1.58 25.46
N ASP A 40 -3.89 -2.41 25.07
CA ASP A 40 -3.61 -3.63 24.33
C ASP A 40 -3.32 -3.28 22.87
N THR A 41 -2.05 -3.41 22.47
CA THR A 41 -1.60 -3.15 21.08
C THR A 41 -2.11 -4.19 20.08
N GLN A 42 -2.68 -5.32 20.54
CA GLN A 42 -3.35 -6.27 19.68
C GLN A 42 -4.75 -5.78 19.27
N HIS A 43 -5.36 -4.91 20.07
CA HIS A 43 -6.63 -4.29 19.76
C HIS A 43 -6.42 -3.01 18.96
N ILE A 44 -6.92 -3.02 17.72
CA ILE A 44 -6.78 -1.88 16.83
C ILE A 44 -7.67 -0.73 17.30
N HIS A 45 -7.17 0.51 17.19
CA HIS A 45 -7.86 1.71 17.63
C HIS A 45 -9.26 1.83 16.98
N PRO A 46 -10.33 2.19 17.72
CA PRO A 46 -11.70 2.22 17.21
C PRO A 46 -11.93 3.09 15.96
N ALA A 47 -11.13 4.13 15.76
CA ALA A 47 -11.20 4.98 14.56
C ALA A 47 -10.78 4.27 13.26
N LEU A 48 -10.10 3.11 13.36
CA LEU A 48 -9.66 2.30 12.22
C LEU A 48 -10.64 1.13 11.93
N ILE A 49 -11.72 0.98 12.72
CA ILE A 49 -12.66 -0.14 12.64
C ILE A 49 -13.23 -0.37 11.22
N PRO A 50 -13.58 0.65 10.40
CA PRO A 50 -14.11 0.39 9.06
C PRO A 50 -13.13 -0.38 8.16
N ALA A 51 -11.82 -0.24 8.38
CA ALA A 51 -10.78 -0.93 7.62
C ALA A 51 -10.47 -2.33 8.16
N THR A 52 -10.73 -2.61 9.45
CA THR A 52 -10.36 -3.87 10.11
C THR A 52 -11.51 -4.87 10.20
N SER A 53 -12.76 -4.42 10.09
CA SER A 53 -13.93 -5.31 9.97
C SER A 53 -14.33 -5.60 8.53
N TYR A 54 -13.54 -5.15 7.55
CA TYR A 54 -13.82 -5.44 6.15
C TYR A 54 -13.56 -6.91 5.86
N THR A 55 -14.64 -7.68 5.80
CA THR A 55 -14.63 -8.99 5.16
C THR A 55 -15.00 -8.78 3.70
N PRO A 56 -14.10 -9.05 2.74
CA PRO A 56 -14.43 -8.91 1.33
C PRO A 56 -15.61 -9.85 1.04
N THR A 57 -16.70 -9.27 0.53
CA THR A 57 -17.83 -10.04 0.02
C THR A 57 -17.57 -10.30 -1.45
N PHE A 58 -17.58 -11.57 -1.83
CA PHE A 58 -17.38 -11.95 -3.21
C PHE A 58 -18.70 -12.47 -3.81
N SER A 59 -18.76 -12.54 -5.13
CA SER A 59 -19.85 -13.27 -5.76
C SER A 59 -19.80 -14.75 -5.37
N GLN A 60 -20.95 -15.42 -5.35
CA GLN A 60 -21.06 -16.85 -5.02
C GLN A 60 -20.07 -17.73 -5.82
N ALA A 61 -19.82 -17.38 -7.09
CA ALA A 61 -18.87 -18.10 -7.94
C ALA A 61 -17.43 -18.05 -7.39
N VAL A 62 -16.99 -16.87 -6.95
CA VAL A 62 -15.65 -16.65 -6.40
C VAL A 62 -15.52 -17.32 -5.03
N GLU A 63 -16.54 -17.23 -4.18
CA GLU A 63 -16.55 -17.91 -2.88
C GLU A 63 -16.44 -19.43 -3.03
N THR A 64 -17.13 -20.00 -4.03
CA THR A 64 -17.07 -21.44 -4.33
C THR A 64 -15.67 -21.85 -4.78
N GLU A 65 -15.02 -21.06 -5.63
CA GLU A 65 -13.64 -21.34 -6.06
C GLU A 65 -12.63 -21.19 -4.92
N HIS A 66 -12.81 -20.19 -4.04
CA HIS A 66 -11.99 -20.06 -2.84
C HIS A 66 -12.14 -21.28 -1.93
N ALA A 67 -13.36 -21.75 -1.68
CA ALA A 67 -13.62 -22.94 -0.87
C ALA A 67 -12.98 -24.20 -1.49
N ARG A 68 -13.05 -24.34 -2.83
CA ARG A 68 -12.44 -25.45 -3.58
C ARG A 68 -10.92 -25.47 -3.43
N LEU A 69 -10.27 -24.32 -3.59
CA LEU A 69 -8.81 -24.18 -3.42
C LEU A 69 -8.35 -24.33 -1.98
N GLN A 70 -9.18 -23.93 -1.00
CA GLN A 70 -8.91 -24.14 0.43
C GLN A 70 -8.98 -25.63 0.80
N ALA A 71 -9.94 -26.37 0.23
CA ALA A 71 -10.08 -27.81 0.47
C ALA A 71 -8.92 -28.60 -0.17
N ASP A 72 -8.50 -28.23 -1.37
CA ASP A 72 -7.34 -28.83 -2.05
C ASP A 72 -6.60 -27.80 -2.93
N PRO A 73 -5.42 -27.32 -2.49
CA PRO A 73 -4.60 -26.38 -3.27
C PRO A 73 -4.10 -26.95 -4.61
N ALA A 74 -4.05 -28.27 -4.77
CA ALA A 74 -3.63 -28.93 -6.00
C ALA A 74 -4.77 -29.11 -7.01
N SER A 75 -6.02 -28.84 -6.59
CA SER A 75 -7.17 -28.83 -7.48
C SER A 75 -7.10 -27.61 -8.42
N LYS A 76 -6.26 -27.67 -9.44
CA LYS A 76 -6.29 -26.70 -10.52
C LYS A 76 -7.40 -27.09 -11.48
N LEU A 77 -8.18 -26.12 -11.96
CA LEU A 77 -9.13 -26.37 -13.03
C LEU A 77 -8.37 -26.93 -14.23
N SER A 78 -8.87 -28.01 -14.83
CA SER A 78 -8.32 -28.48 -16.10
C SER A 78 -8.50 -27.39 -17.15
N ALA A 79 -7.55 -27.30 -18.08
CA ALA A 79 -7.72 -26.46 -19.25
C ALA A 79 -9.04 -26.81 -19.95
N ILE A 80 -9.61 -25.84 -20.67
CA ILE A 80 -10.79 -26.06 -21.51
C ILE A 80 -10.51 -27.26 -22.40
N ASP A 81 -11.38 -28.26 -22.34
CA ASP A 81 -11.26 -29.45 -23.16
C ASP A 81 -11.50 -29.11 -24.63
N LEU A 82 -10.41 -29.06 -25.41
CA LEU A 82 -10.44 -28.76 -26.84
C LEU A 82 -10.74 -29.99 -27.69
N THR A 83 -10.62 -31.21 -27.14
CA THR A 83 -10.85 -32.47 -27.87
C THR A 83 -12.27 -32.54 -28.45
N ARG A 84 -13.24 -31.91 -27.76
CA ARG A 84 -14.62 -31.76 -28.20
C ARG A 84 -14.76 -31.16 -29.61
N TYR A 85 -13.84 -30.29 -30.02
CA TYR A 85 -13.92 -29.52 -31.26
C TYR A 85 -12.90 -29.96 -32.32
N GLU A 86 -11.95 -30.84 -31.96
CA GLU A 86 -10.84 -31.26 -32.83
C GLU A 86 -10.95 -32.75 -33.22
N ASP A 87 -11.48 -33.61 -32.34
CA ASP A 87 -11.57 -35.05 -32.58
C ASP A 87 -12.89 -35.45 -33.26
N PHE A 88 -12.84 -35.56 -34.58
CA PHE A 88 -13.90 -36.15 -35.41
C PHE A 88 -13.47 -37.53 -35.92
N GLU A 89 -13.46 -38.54 -35.05
CA GLU A 89 -13.26 -39.90 -35.50
C GLU A 89 -14.56 -40.44 -36.11
N ALA A 90 -14.50 -40.83 -37.38
CA ALA A 90 -15.63 -41.45 -38.06
C ALA A 90 -15.83 -42.88 -37.50
N PRO A 91 -17.03 -43.23 -36.99
CA PRO A 91 -17.31 -44.60 -36.59
C PRO A 91 -17.17 -45.57 -37.79
N PRO A 92 -17.06 -46.89 -37.53
CA PRO A 92 -16.93 -47.89 -38.59
C PRO A 92 -18.07 -47.81 -39.62
N THR A 93 -17.74 -48.07 -40.89
CA THR A 93 -18.71 -48.03 -42.00
C THR A 93 -19.86 -49.02 -41.77
N THR A 94 -21.10 -48.55 -41.98
CA THR A 94 -22.31 -49.35 -41.86
C THR A 94 -22.72 -49.94 -43.22
N SER A 95 -23.34 -51.12 -43.19
CA SER A 95 -24.08 -51.70 -44.33
C SER A 95 -25.59 -51.37 -44.19
N PRO A 96 -26.40 -51.49 -45.26
CA PRO A 96 -27.81 -51.08 -45.25
C PRO A 96 -28.71 -51.77 -44.20
N THR A 97 -28.28 -52.89 -43.61
CA THR A 97 -29.00 -53.63 -42.55
C THR A 97 -28.37 -53.49 -41.16
N SER A 98 -27.28 -52.73 -41.02
CA SER A 98 -26.48 -52.65 -39.79
C SER A 98 -27.22 -52.01 -38.60
N ASP A 99 -28.30 -51.26 -38.85
CA ASP A 99 -29.04 -50.54 -37.82
C ASP A 99 -29.93 -51.47 -36.97
N GLU A 100 -30.43 -52.58 -37.55
CA GLU A 100 -31.22 -53.59 -36.84
C GLU A 100 -30.34 -54.56 -36.04
N ASP A 101 -29.15 -54.88 -36.56
CA ASP A 101 -28.21 -55.83 -35.96
C ASP A 101 -27.33 -55.22 -34.86
N ARG A 102 -27.06 -53.90 -34.90
CA ARG A 102 -26.10 -53.21 -34.00
C ARG A 102 -26.55 -51.78 -33.62
N PRO A 103 -27.52 -51.63 -32.69
CA PRO A 103 -28.04 -50.31 -32.29
C PRO A 103 -26.99 -49.38 -31.65
N GLU A 104 -25.94 -49.93 -31.05
CA GLU A 104 -24.83 -49.15 -30.50
C GLU A 104 -24.05 -48.36 -31.56
N LEU A 105 -23.95 -48.93 -32.78
CA LEU A 105 -23.27 -48.28 -33.91
C LEU A 105 -24.07 -47.09 -34.43
N LEU A 106 -25.40 -47.20 -34.48
CA LEU A 106 -26.30 -46.10 -34.82
C LEU A 106 -26.18 -44.95 -33.81
N ALA A 107 -26.08 -45.26 -32.51
CA ALA A 107 -25.87 -44.25 -31.47
C ALA A 107 -24.53 -43.52 -31.61
N GLN A 108 -23.45 -44.24 -31.96
CA GLN A 108 -22.14 -43.65 -32.25
C GLN A 108 -22.18 -42.72 -33.47
N TRP A 109 -22.82 -43.14 -34.56
CA TRP A 109 -23.01 -42.30 -35.75
C TRP A 109 -23.87 -41.06 -35.47
N SER A 110 -24.94 -41.18 -34.68
CA SER A 110 -25.76 -40.04 -34.28
C SER A 110 -24.96 -39.03 -33.44
N ALA A 111 -24.13 -39.51 -32.51
CA ALA A 111 -23.28 -38.66 -31.68
C ALA A 111 -22.19 -37.96 -32.52
N ALA A 112 -21.53 -38.68 -33.42
CA ALA A 112 -20.53 -38.14 -34.33
C ALA A 112 -21.14 -37.07 -35.26
N LEU A 113 -22.32 -37.34 -35.82
CA LEU A 113 -23.03 -36.40 -36.69
C LEU A 113 -23.44 -35.12 -35.95
N LYS A 114 -23.99 -35.24 -34.73
CA LYS A 114 -24.33 -34.07 -33.89
C LYS A 114 -23.10 -33.20 -33.59
N LYS A 115 -21.97 -33.83 -33.27
CA LYS A 115 -20.70 -33.12 -33.05
C LYS A 115 -20.23 -32.40 -34.33
N ALA A 116 -20.29 -33.07 -35.48
CA ALA A 116 -19.91 -32.50 -36.77
C ALA A 116 -20.80 -31.31 -37.19
N TYR A 117 -22.12 -31.40 -36.99
CA TYR A 117 -23.01 -30.25 -37.21
C TYR A 117 -22.69 -29.10 -36.27
N THR A 118 -22.48 -29.38 -34.99
CA THR A 118 -22.15 -28.35 -33.99
C THR A 118 -20.84 -27.63 -34.35
N SER A 119 -19.82 -28.36 -34.79
CA SER A 119 -18.56 -27.75 -35.20
C SER A 119 -18.67 -26.97 -36.51
N SER A 120 -19.46 -27.46 -37.47
CA SER A 120 -19.76 -26.74 -38.72
C SER A 120 -20.42 -25.40 -38.43
N GLU A 121 -21.44 -25.37 -37.58
CA GLU A 121 -22.11 -24.13 -37.18
C GLU A 121 -21.17 -23.17 -36.45
N TYR A 122 -20.29 -23.68 -35.57
CA TYR A 122 -19.28 -22.85 -34.90
C TYR A 122 -18.30 -22.22 -35.89
N VAL A 123 -17.80 -22.98 -36.87
CA VAL A 123 -16.90 -22.46 -37.92
C VAL A 123 -17.62 -21.43 -38.78
N HIS A 124 -18.91 -21.63 -39.09
CA HIS A 124 -19.72 -20.67 -39.82
C HIS A 124 -19.89 -19.36 -39.03
N ALA A 125 -20.25 -19.44 -37.75
CA ALA A 125 -20.35 -18.27 -36.86
C ALA A 125 -19.01 -17.53 -36.75
N ARG A 126 -17.91 -18.27 -36.53
CA ARG A 126 -16.55 -17.71 -36.47
C ARG A 126 -16.17 -16.99 -37.76
N SER A 127 -16.55 -17.52 -38.93
CA SER A 127 -16.31 -16.85 -40.22
C SER A 127 -17.04 -15.51 -40.31
N ALA A 128 -18.30 -15.45 -39.84
CA ALA A 128 -19.05 -14.21 -39.76
C ALA A 128 -18.42 -13.20 -38.77
N GLU A 129 -18.01 -13.66 -37.59
CA GLU A 129 -17.32 -12.84 -36.58
C GLU A 129 -15.98 -12.29 -37.11
N LEU A 130 -15.17 -13.13 -37.75
CA LEU A 130 -13.90 -12.70 -38.36
C LEU A 130 -14.14 -11.68 -39.48
N SER A 131 -15.22 -11.83 -40.24
CA SER A 131 -15.62 -10.85 -41.26
C SER A 131 -16.02 -9.50 -40.65
N LEU A 132 -16.63 -9.49 -39.46
CA LEU A 132 -16.91 -8.27 -38.70
C LEU A 132 -15.62 -7.67 -38.14
N LEU A 133 -14.73 -8.51 -37.61
CA LEU A 133 -13.44 -8.09 -37.08
C LEU A 133 -12.54 -7.50 -38.16
N GLU A 134 -12.54 -8.06 -39.37
CA GLU A 134 -11.80 -7.51 -40.51
C GLU A 134 -12.31 -6.12 -40.90
N LYS A 135 -13.65 -5.95 -40.90
CA LYS A 135 -14.28 -4.67 -41.26
C LYS A 135 -14.13 -3.59 -40.19
N PHE A 136 -14.29 -3.93 -38.91
CA PHE A 136 -14.41 -2.95 -37.83
C PHE A 136 -13.30 -3.01 -36.79
N GLY A 137 -12.57 -4.12 -36.70
CA GLY A 137 -11.60 -4.39 -35.65
C GLY A 137 -10.50 -3.34 -35.55
N LYS A 138 -9.94 -2.91 -36.70
CA LYS A 138 -8.92 -1.85 -36.73
C LYS A 138 -9.44 -0.55 -36.11
N ASN A 139 -10.64 -0.12 -36.49
CA ASN A 139 -11.20 1.14 -36.01
C ASN A 139 -11.57 1.04 -34.52
N SER A 140 -12.19 -0.06 -34.10
CA SER A 140 -12.50 -0.30 -32.69
C SER A 140 -11.25 -0.33 -31.81
N TRP A 141 -10.17 -0.95 -32.30
CA TRP A 141 -8.89 -0.99 -31.59
C TRP A 141 -8.26 0.40 -31.46
N LEU A 142 -8.26 1.20 -32.52
CA LEU A 142 -7.74 2.58 -32.47
C LEU A 142 -8.55 3.47 -31.52
N VAL A 143 -9.87 3.33 -31.49
CA VAL A 143 -10.73 4.06 -30.54
C VAL A 143 -10.42 3.64 -29.11
N GLY A 144 -10.31 2.33 -28.84
CA GLY A 144 -9.92 1.82 -27.53
C GLY A 144 -8.55 2.33 -27.10
N ASN A 145 -7.57 2.35 -28.00
CA ASN A 145 -6.25 2.92 -27.72
C ASN A 145 -6.31 4.41 -27.39
N SER A 146 -7.09 5.21 -28.14
CA SER A 146 -7.29 6.63 -27.85
C SER A 146 -7.90 6.84 -26.45
N GLN A 147 -8.89 6.04 -26.07
CA GLN A 147 -9.51 6.13 -24.74
C GLN A 147 -8.50 5.79 -23.63
N LEU A 148 -7.66 4.77 -23.84
CA LEU A 148 -6.60 4.41 -22.89
C LEU A 148 -5.52 5.50 -22.78
N GLU A 149 -5.16 6.15 -23.90
CA GLU A 149 -4.27 7.29 -23.89
C GLU A 149 -4.85 8.48 -23.11
N ASP A 150 -6.14 8.74 -23.23
CA ASP A 150 -6.81 9.81 -22.48
C ASP A 150 -6.84 9.51 -20.97
N VAL A 151 -7.11 8.26 -20.59
CA VAL A 151 -7.02 7.82 -19.18
C VAL A 151 -5.60 7.96 -18.65
N LEU A 152 -4.59 7.54 -19.43
CA LEU A 152 -3.18 7.67 -19.04
C LEU A 152 -2.82 9.14 -18.81
N LYS A 153 -3.14 10.03 -19.76
CA LYS A 153 -2.85 11.47 -19.64
C LYS A 153 -3.54 12.09 -18.43
N ALA A 154 -4.77 11.69 -18.13
CA ALA A 154 -5.49 12.18 -16.95
C ALA A 154 -4.75 11.80 -15.66
N ILE A 155 -4.34 10.52 -15.53
CA ILE A 155 -3.59 10.04 -14.37
C ILE A 155 -2.22 10.72 -14.27
N GLU A 156 -1.51 10.89 -15.38
CA GLU A 156 -0.22 11.60 -15.41
C GLU A 156 -0.35 13.06 -14.99
N THR A 157 -1.44 13.72 -15.40
CA THR A 157 -1.74 15.10 -15.00
C THR A 157 -2.03 15.18 -13.51
N GLU A 158 -2.87 14.28 -12.98
CA GLU A 158 -3.16 14.20 -11.55
C GLU A 158 -1.89 13.93 -10.73
N LEU A 159 -1.03 13.02 -11.19
CA LEU A 159 0.24 12.73 -10.54
C LEU A 159 1.17 13.97 -10.52
N ALA A 160 1.24 14.70 -11.63
CA ALA A 160 2.03 15.93 -11.71
C ALA A 160 1.49 17.01 -10.75
N ASP A 161 0.17 17.15 -10.66
CA ASP A 161 -0.48 18.09 -9.74
C ASP A 161 -0.24 17.73 -8.27
N VAL A 162 -0.36 16.46 -7.90
CA VAL A 162 -0.09 15.98 -6.54
C VAL A 162 1.38 16.20 -6.17
N ARG A 163 2.31 15.95 -7.10
CA ARG A 163 3.75 16.22 -6.88
C ARG A 163 4.01 17.71 -6.66
N ARG A 164 3.41 18.58 -7.48
CA ARG A 164 3.52 20.03 -7.30
C ARG A 164 2.98 20.47 -5.93
N GLN A 165 1.81 19.96 -5.53
CA GLN A 165 1.23 20.26 -4.21
C GLN A 165 2.16 19.81 -3.07
N HIS A 166 2.76 18.61 -3.19
CA HIS A 166 3.73 18.12 -2.22
C HIS A 166 4.96 19.03 -2.13
N GLU A 167 5.53 19.44 -3.26
CA GLU A 167 6.67 20.36 -3.32
C GLU A 167 6.34 21.73 -2.72
N GLU A 168 5.14 22.27 -2.97
CA GLU A 168 4.68 23.53 -2.38
C GLU A 168 4.56 23.44 -0.86
N VAL A 169 3.99 22.35 -0.34
CA VAL A 169 3.86 22.12 1.10
C VAL A 169 5.24 21.93 1.76
N GLU A 170 6.12 21.15 1.14
CA GLU A 170 7.50 20.96 1.61
C GLU A 170 8.27 22.28 1.62
N ALA A 171 8.17 23.10 0.56
CA ALA A 171 8.82 24.39 0.46
C ALA A 171 8.31 25.37 1.53
N LEU A 172 6.99 25.44 1.72
CA LEU A 172 6.38 26.27 2.77
C LEU A 172 6.83 25.82 4.16
N ARG A 173 6.82 24.50 4.43
CA ARG A 173 7.27 23.93 5.71
C ARG A 173 8.73 24.28 5.95
N ARG A 174 9.61 24.05 4.97
CA ARG A 174 11.03 24.40 5.06
C ARG A 174 11.23 25.86 5.38
N GLN A 175 10.58 26.77 4.65
CA GLN A 175 10.70 28.21 4.87
C GLN A 175 10.28 28.59 6.29
N GLN A 176 9.16 28.05 6.79
CA GLN A 176 8.68 28.31 8.15
C GLN A 176 9.70 27.84 9.19
N GLN A 177 10.24 26.63 9.07
CA GLN A 177 11.21 26.10 10.03
C GLN A 177 12.55 26.86 9.97
N GLU A 178 13.07 27.13 8.78
CA GLU A 178 14.30 27.89 8.62
C GLU A 178 14.17 29.34 9.15
N SER A 179 12.98 29.94 9.07
CA SER A 179 12.74 31.29 9.59
C SER A 179 12.87 31.39 11.11
N VAL A 180 12.52 30.33 11.85
CA VAL A 180 12.63 30.29 13.33
C VAL A 180 13.99 29.79 13.80
N HIS A 181 14.79 29.17 12.93
CA HIS A 181 16.10 28.60 13.28
C HIS A 181 17.04 29.61 13.95
N GLY A 182 17.13 30.82 13.39
CA GLY A 182 18.00 31.88 13.92
C GLY A 182 17.58 32.35 15.32
N GLU A 183 16.27 32.41 15.57
CA GLU A 183 15.72 32.76 16.88
C GLU A 183 16.04 31.67 17.90
N ILE A 184 15.80 30.40 17.57
CA ILE A 184 16.12 29.24 18.43
C ILE A 184 17.60 29.28 18.84
N LYS A 185 18.51 29.47 17.88
CA LYS A 185 19.94 29.55 18.15
C LYS A 185 20.30 30.74 19.06
N THR A 186 19.68 31.89 18.83
CA THR A 186 19.91 33.09 19.64
C THR A 186 19.42 32.89 21.07
N LEU A 187 18.26 32.26 21.25
CA LEU A 187 17.71 31.92 22.56
C LEU A 187 18.62 30.91 23.29
N GLU A 188 19.11 29.88 22.60
CA GLU A 188 20.03 28.90 23.16
C GLU A 188 21.35 29.55 23.63
N ASP A 189 21.97 30.38 22.78
CA ASP A 189 23.22 31.07 23.10
C ASP A 189 23.04 32.08 24.25
N THR A 190 21.92 32.81 24.26
CA THR A 190 21.59 33.76 25.33
C THR A 190 21.36 33.03 26.65
N TRP A 191 20.67 31.90 26.62
CA TRP A 191 20.46 31.05 27.78
C TRP A 191 21.79 30.50 28.33
N LYS A 192 22.65 29.93 27.48
CA LYS A 192 23.98 29.42 27.88
C LYS A 192 24.84 30.52 28.54
N LYS A 193 24.86 31.72 27.95
CA LYS A 193 25.57 32.88 28.52
C LYS A 193 24.96 33.32 29.84
N GLY A 194 23.64 33.34 29.95
CA GLY A 194 22.93 33.69 31.17
C GLY A 194 23.29 32.75 32.32
N VAL A 195 23.20 31.44 32.10
CA VAL A 195 23.59 30.41 33.08
C VAL A 195 25.07 30.51 33.43
N GLY A 196 25.94 30.69 32.43
CA GLY A 196 27.38 30.87 32.65
C GLY A 196 27.69 32.07 33.55
N ARG A 197 27.06 33.22 33.30
CA ARG A 197 27.23 34.43 34.13
C ARG A 197 26.77 34.21 35.57
N VAL A 198 25.65 33.52 35.79
CA VAL A 198 25.18 33.20 37.15
C VAL A 198 26.23 32.35 37.88
N LEU A 199 26.75 31.32 37.22
CA LEU A 199 27.79 30.46 37.80
C LEU A 199 29.07 31.23 38.12
N GLU A 200 29.54 32.08 37.19
CA GLU A 200 30.70 32.94 37.40
C GLU A 200 30.52 33.88 38.60
N THR A 201 29.32 34.47 38.76
CA THR A 201 29.02 35.33 39.90
C THR A 201 28.99 34.58 41.23
N GLU A 202 28.45 33.36 41.25
CA GLU A 202 28.43 32.52 42.45
C GLU A 202 29.85 32.09 42.86
N VAL A 203 30.68 31.70 41.89
CA VAL A 203 32.09 31.37 42.14
C VAL A 203 32.87 32.58 42.66
N ALA A 204 32.68 33.75 42.05
CA ALA A 204 33.32 34.99 42.50
C ALA A 204 32.87 35.39 43.93
N ALA A 205 31.57 35.23 44.24
CA ALA A 205 31.02 35.51 45.56
C ALA A 205 31.59 34.57 46.64
N GLU A 206 31.68 33.26 46.36
CA GLU A 206 32.27 32.30 47.31
C GLU A 206 33.78 32.52 47.45
N GLY A 207 34.50 32.85 46.37
CA GLY A 207 35.91 33.23 46.42
C GLY A 207 36.15 34.47 47.30
N LEU A 208 35.32 35.50 47.15
CA LEU A 208 35.38 36.70 48.01
C LEU A 208 35.12 36.36 49.48
N LYS A 209 34.16 35.48 49.75
CA LYS A 209 33.84 35.02 51.11
C LYS A 209 35.01 34.27 51.76
N GLN A 210 35.72 33.43 51.00
CA GLN A 210 36.95 32.78 51.48
C GLN A 210 38.03 33.80 51.84
N GLN A 211 38.29 34.78 50.98
CA GLN A 211 39.26 35.85 51.24
C GLN A 211 38.90 36.65 52.51
N ILE A 212 37.61 36.95 52.73
CA ILE A 212 37.14 37.61 53.95
C ILE A 212 37.42 36.76 55.20
N LEU A 213 37.17 35.45 55.13
CA LEU A 213 37.45 34.53 56.24
C LEU A 213 38.94 34.42 56.55
N GLU A 214 39.79 34.38 55.53
CA GLU A 214 41.25 34.37 55.67
C GLU A 214 41.76 35.68 56.29
N ALA A 215 41.30 36.83 55.80
CA ALA A 215 41.65 38.13 56.36
C ALA A 215 41.24 38.25 57.84
N ARG A 216 40.06 37.73 58.21
CA ARG A 216 39.61 37.67 59.61
C ARG A 216 40.48 36.77 60.47
N ARG A 217 40.97 35.64 59.95
CA ARG A 217 41.91 34.76 60.67
C ARG A 217 43.27 35.41 60.85
N ALA A 218 43.76 36.13 59.84
CA ALA A 218 45.05 36.84 59.90
C ALA A 218 45.03 38.06 60.84
N GLY A 219 43.89 38.75 60.95
CA GLY A 219 43.69 39.87 61.88
C GLY A 219 43.31 39.47 63.31
N ALA A 220 43.21 38.17 63.63
CA ALA A 220 42.85 37.66 64.96
C ALA A 220 44.06 37.28 65.83
N VAL A 221 45.19 37.98 65.68
CA VAL A 221 46.38 37.90 66.54
C VAL A 221 46.49 39.15 67.40
#